data_AF-A0A6J4KLJ7-F1
#
_entry.id   AF-A0A6J4KLJ7-F1
#
_cell.length_a   1.000
_cell.length_b   1.000
_cell.length_c   1.000
_cell.angle_alpha   90.00
_cell.angle_beta   90.00
_cell.angle_gamma   90.00
#
_symmetry.space_group_name_H-M   'P 1'
#
loop_
_entity.id
_entity.type
_entity.pdbx_description
1 polymer ?
#
loop_
_entity_poly.entity_id
_entity_poly.type
_entity_poly.pdbx_seq_one_letter_code
_entity_poly.pdbx_strand_id
1 'polypeptide(L)'
;LASAYASRGVKVRFTSGSGSEALMGHAEQRSMLYLEARCLLVTRGAGSQGIQNGSISCIALPESLPGGVRVVLAENLLAAMLGLEVAAGNDALASHSSIRKSAKLMLQFIPGADFIFSGYSAVPKRDNLFGGGNFDAEDFDDYNVLQRDMLVDGGTRSITEEAALAVRREAAQAIQAVYDELGFPPITNVEVDAAVVAHSSEDMPVRDVVADLQAADRFLDGDQTVLSVAAALRRRGFERVAGHLLELGRQRVAGDYLQPAAIFDRDFKVQSGINDANDYGGPGTGYRLSGERADEIAALHQVRSPRDFIADRIGTPLHNLAPLGRAQPGSTTEVIVAVGPAFGTELTQTIGGLHHDDILAAILTGVAREGLTARIVKVHHSSDLAAISHAGSELSGSGIAIGLQSRGTTIIQRRGLARLNNLELFPQSPSLTLATYEAIGRNAARYARGEAVTPVPVQVDNWARLRLIVKTTLLHRRETELIEHQPPTELFFDWEPDV
;
A
#
# COMPACT_ATOMS: atom_id res chain seq x y z
N LEU A 1 1.51 -34.65 -27.61
CA LEU A 1 0.42 -33.92 -26.91
C LEU A 1 0.34 -32.45 -27.34
N ALA A 2 1.43 -31.67 -27.30
CA ALA A 2 1.43 -30.25 -27.72
C ALA A 2 0.73 -30.00 -29.08
N SER A 3 1.14 -30.72 -30.12
CA SER A 3 0.54 -30.60 -31.46
C SER A 3 -0.93 -31.02 -31.51
N ALA A 4 -1.38 -31.89 -30.59
CA ALA A 4 -2.79 -32.25 -30.49
C ALA A 4 -3.61 -31.05 -30.01
N TYR A 5 -3.18 -30.33 -28.98
CA TYR A 5 -3.81 -29.07 -28.57
C TYR A 5 -3.80 -28.02 -29.68
N ALA A 6 -2.64 -27.81 -30.33
CA ALA A 6 -2.52 -26.87 -31.44
C ALA A 6 -3.46 -27.20 -32.62
N SER A 7 -3.60 -28.48 -32.97
CA SER A 7 -4.53 -28.93 -34.02
C SER A 7 -6.02 -28.71 -33.70
N ARG A 8 -6.35 -28.40 -32.44
CA ARG A 8 -7.70 -28.01 -31.99
C ARG A 8 -7.77 -26.50 -31.71
N GLY A 9 -6.75 -25.75 -32.11
CA GLY A 9 -6.67 -24.32 -31.86
C GLY A 9 -6.58 -23.99 -30.38
N VAL A 10 -5.97 -24.83 -29.55
CA VAL A 10 -5.88 -24.61 -28.10
C VAL A 10 -4.47 -24.14 -27.73
N LYS A 11 -4.36 -22.92 -27.17
CA LYS A 11 -3.10 -22.43 -26.62
C LYS A 11 -2.73 -23.29 -25.40
N VAL A 12 -1.50 -23.78 -25.42
CA VAL A 12 -0.90 -24.49 -24.29
C VAL A 12 0.53 -24.04 -24.10
N ARG A 13 1.06 -24.30 -22.91
CA ARG A 13 2.48 -24.23 -22.59
C ARG A 13 2.87 -25.51 -21.86
N PHE A 14 4.14 -25.83 -21.83
CA PHE A 14 4.64 -26.89 -20.96
C PHE A 14 4.81 -26.34 -19.54
N THR A 15 4.96 -27.23 -18.57
CA THR A 15 5.32 -26.87 -17.21
C THR A 15 6.56 -27.69 -16.80
N SER A 16 7.55 -27.01 -16.26
CA SER A 16 8.76 -27.58 -15.65
C SER A 16 9.15 -26.74 -14.43
N GLY A 17 10.29 -27.02 -13.82
CA GLY A 17 10.78 -26.22 -12.71
C GLY A 17 11.87 -26.92 -11.93
N SER A 18 12.88 -26.17 -11.49
CA SER A 18 13.94 -26.72 -10.66
C SER A 18 13.40 -27.46 -9.43
N GLY A 19 13.92 -28.67 -9.21
CA GLY A 19 13.61 -29.48 -8.02
C GLY A 19 12.69 -30.66 -8.28
N SER A 20 11.97 -30.73 -9.41
CA SER A 20 11.06 -31.84 -9.72
C SER A 20 11.73 -33.21 -9.68
N GLU A 21 12.87 -33.37 -10.31
CA GLU A 21 13.59 -34.64 -10.42
C GLU A 21 14.19 -35.06 -9.08
N ALA A 22 14.59 -34.08 -8.26
CA ALA A 22 15.04 -34.33 -6.90
C ALA A 22 13.88 -34.78 -6.01
N LEU A 23 12.72 -34.12 -6.10
CA LEU A 23 11.49 -34.50 -5.40
C LEU A 23 11.05 -35.93 -5.79
N MET A 24 11.15 -36.25 -7.07
CA MET A 24 10.78 -37.56 -7.62
C MET A 24 11.87 -38.63 -7.40
N GLY A 25 13.01 -38.30 -6.79
CA GLY A 25 14.05 -39.27 -6.42
C GLY A 25 15.02 -39.68 -7.53
N HIS A 26 15.02 -38.98 -8.67
CA HIS A 26 15.77 -39.37 -9.87
C HIS A 26 16.64 -38.24 -10.44
N ALA A 27 17.32 -37.48 -9.58
CA ALA A 27 18.14 -36.31 -9.98
C ALA A 27 19.47 -36.64 -10.69
N GLU A 28 19.84 -37.92 -10.85
CA GLU A 28 21.04 -38.37 -11.60
C GLU A 28 22.36 -37.69 -11.17
N GLN A 29 22.51 -37.30 -9.90
CA GLN A 29 23.67 -36.53 -9.39
C GLN A 29 23.90 -35.20 -10.14
N ARG A 30 22.84 -34.60 -10.66
CA ARG A 30 22.89 -33.31 -11.36
C ARG A 30 22.28 -32.19 -10.53
N SER A 31 22.71 -30.96 -10.81
CA SER A 31 22.10 -29.77 -10.21
C SER A 31 20.68 -29.56 -10.75
N MET A 32 19.80 -28.98 -9.93
CA MET A 32 18.42 -28.69 -10.34
C MET A 32 18.36 -27.77 -11.56
N LEU A 33 19.24 -26.75 -11.65
CA LEU A 33 19.29 -25.85 -12.80
C LEU A 33 19.72 -26.56 -14.09
N TYR A 34 20.65 -27.52 -14.00
CA TYR A 34 21.05 -28.30 -15.18
C TYR A 34 19.90 -29.15 -15.71
N LEU A 35 19.15 -29.80 -14.82
CA LEU A 35 18.00 -30.62 -15.21
C LEU A 35 16.89 -29.74 -15.79
N GLU A 36 16.59 -28.60 -15.17
CA GLU A 36 15.63 -27.64 -15.70
C GLU A 36 16.06 -27.09 -17.08
N ALA A 37 17.35 -26.83 -17.30
CA ALA A 37 17.84 -26.44 -18.63
C ALA A 37 17.58 -27.54 -19.68
N ARG A 38 17.62 -28.84 -19.32
CA ARG A 38 17.22 -29.93 -20.23
C ARG A 38 15.71 -29.88 -20.50
N CYS A 39 14.88 -29.63 -19.49
CA CYS A 39 13.43 -29.48 -19.64
C CYS A 39 13.08 -28.32 -20.61
N LEU A 40 13.80 -27.20 -20.51
CA LEU A 40 13.63 -26.07 -21.42
C LEU A 40 14.03 -26.41 -22.87
N LEU A 41 15.13 -27.15 -23.07
CA LEU A 41 15.52 -27.61 -24.41
C LEU A 41 14.51 -28.59 -25.00
N VAL A 42 13.93 -29.48 -24.19
CA VAL A 42 12.85 -30.37 -24.61
C VAL A 42 11.61 -29.55 -25.01
N THR A 43 11.25 -28.55 -24.22
CA THR A 43 10.11 -27.65 -24.49
C THR A 43 10.29 -26.90 -25.80
N ARG A 44 11.48 -26.32 -26.01
CA ARG A 44 11.83 -25.64 -27.26
C ARG A 44 11.83 -26.60 -28.44
N GLY A 45 12.45 -27.78 -28.30
CA GLY A 45 12.52 -28.81 -29.34
C GLY A 45 11.16 -29.38 -29.72
N ALA A 46 10.20 -29.41 -28.77
CA ALA A 46 8.82 -29.82 -29.03
C ALA A 46 8.00 -28.78 -29.80
N GLY A 47 8.55 -27.59 -30.06
CA GLY A 47 7.85 -26.48 -30.72
C GLY A 47 6.78 -25.84 -29.84
N SER A 48 6.90 -25.94 -28.50
CA SER A 48 6.02 -25.20 -27.59
C SER A 48 6.31 -23.70 -27.71
N GLN A 49 5.25 -22.90 -27.71
CA GLN A 49 5.35 -21.44 -27.72
C GLN A 49 5.86 -20.88 -26.37
N GLY A 50 5.65 -21.62 -25.28
CA GLY A 50 5.92 -21.15 -23.93
C GLY A 50 6.14 -22.24 -22.89
N ILE A 51 6.55 -21.81 -21.70
CA ILE A 51 6.79 -22.61 -20.51
C ILE A 51 6.23 -21.91 -19.26
N GLN A 52 5.68 -22.68 -18.33
CA GLN A 52 5.56 -22.31 -16.94
C GLN A 52 6.73 -22.93 -16.16
N ASN A 53 7.65 -22.11 -15.66
CA ASN A 53 8.77 -22.55 -14.84
C ASN A 53 9.11 -21.52 -13.75
N GLY A 54 10.17 -21.76 -12.99
CA GLY A 54 10.46 -21.02 -11.75
C GLY A 54 10.17 -21.89 -10.53
N SER A 55 10.58 -23.16 -10.58
CA SER A 55 10.36 -24.25 -9.62
C SER A 55 8.90 -24.69 -9.40
N ILE A 56 7.94 -23.78 -9.50
CA ILE A 56 6.50 -24.08 -9.41
C ILE A 56 6.20 -24.79 -8.07
N SER A 57 5.53 -25.94 -8.09
CA SER A 57 5.16 -26.72 -6.90
C SER A 57 6.37 -27.25 -6.12
N CYS A 58 7.57 -27.22 -6.72
CA CYS A 58 8.80 -27.68 -6.08
C CYS A 58 9.54 -26.57 -5.32
N ILE A 59 9.05 -25.31 -5.28
CA ILE A 59 9.78 -24.12 -4.84
C ILE A 59 10.50 -24.24 -3.49
N ALA A 60 9.94 -24.97 -2.55
CA ALA A 60 10.56 -25.20 -1.24
C ALA A 60 11.91 -25.94 -1.33
N LEU A 61 12.11 -26.78 -2.35
CA LEU A 61 13.35 -27.54 -2.54
C LEU A 61 14.54 -26.67 -2.95
N PRO A 62 14.52 -25.89 -4.05
CA PRO A 62 15.62 -24.99 -4.33
C PRO A 62 15.79 -23.98 -3.19
N GLU A 63 14.71 -23.44 -2.61
CA GLU A 63 14.84 -22.51 -1.47
C GLU A 63 15.46 -23.12 -0.21
N SER A 64 15.46 -24.44 -0.05
CA SER A 64 16.16 -25.10 1.06
C SER A 64 17.69 -25.07 0.91
N LEU A 65 18.21 -24.71 -0.28
CA LEU A 65 19.62 -24.73 -0.62
C LEU A 65 20.20 -23.32 -0.85
N PRO A 66 21.51 -23.13 -0.61
CA PRO A 66 22.18 -21.86 -0.93
C PRO A 66 22.02 -21.47 -2.40
N GLY A 67 21.59 -20.23 -2.64
CA GLY A 67 21.42 -19.71 -4.00
C GLY A 67 20.19 -20.23 -4.75
N GLY A 68 19.30 -20.98 -4.10
CA GLY A 68 18.08 -21.53 -4.74
C GLY A 68 17.18 -20.49 -5.38
N VAL A 69 16.89 -19.40 -4.69
CA VAL A 69 16.08 -18.29 -5.23
C VAL A 69 16.73 -17.67 -6.49
N ARG A 70 18.07 -17.60 -6.52
CA ARG A 70 18.81 -17.18 -7.72
C ARG A 70 18.69 -18.20 -8.86
N VAL A 71 18.68 -19.50 -8.56
CA VAL A 71 18.44 -20.57 -9.55
C VAL A 71 17.06 -20.43 -10.18
N VAL A 72 16.04 -20.13 -9.38
CA VAL A 72 14.66 -19.89 -9.85
C VAL A 72 14.58 -18.71 -10.82
N LEU A 73 15.32 -17.63 -10.57
CA LEU A 73 15.44 -16.55 -11.57
C LEU A 73 16.19 -17.00 -12.82
N ALA A 74 17.28 -17.75 -12.64
CA ALA A 74 18.13 -18.19 -13.76
C ALA A 74 17.36 -19.08 -14.75
N GLU A 75 16.50 -19.98 -14.29
CA GLU A 75 15.68 -20.81 -15.19
C GLU A 75 14.62 -20.01 -15.96
N ASN A 76 14.01 -18.98 -15.36
CA ASN A 76 13.11 -18.08 -16.08
C ASN A 76 13.87 -17.31 -17.18
N LEU A 77 15.07 -16.82 -16.84
CA LEU A 77 15.93 -16.12 -17.81
C LEU A 77 16.38 -17.05 -18.95
N LEU A 78 16.76 -18.30 -18.66
CA LEU A 78 17.11 -19.27 -19.68
C LEU A 78 15.92 -19.52 -20.64
N ALA A 79 14.70 -19.63 -20.12
CA ALA A 79 13.51 -19.80 -20.94
C ALA A 79 13.29 -18.60 -21.88
N ALA A 80 13.37 -17.38 -21.36
CA ALA A 80 13.25 -16.16 -22.15
C ALA A 80 14.34 -16.07 -23.24
N MET A 81 15.59 -16.40 -22.90
CA MET A 81 16.71 -16.43 -23.85
C MET A 81 16.54 -17.48 -24.97
N LEU A 82 15.76 -18.53 -24.74
CA LEU A 82 15.40 -19.52 -25.75
C LEU A 82 14.23 -19.07 -26.65
N GLY A 83 13.70 -17.87 -26.43
CA GLY A 83 12.56 -17.31 -27.16
C GLY A 83 11.26 -18.07 -26.86
N LEU A 84 11.09 -18.51 -25.62
CA LEU A 84 9.84 -19.06 -25.10
C LEU A 84 9.10 -17.96 -24.33
N GLU A 85 7.77 -17.94 -24.40
CA GLU A 85 6.94 -17.27 -23.39
C GLU A 85 7.23 -17.87 -22.01
N VAL A 86 7.31 -17.03 -20.98
CA VAL A 86 7.62 -17.42 -19.60
C VAL A 86 6.49 -17.02 -18.65
N ALA A 87 5.77 -18.03 -18.16
CA ALA A 87 4.92 -17.91 -17.00
C ALA A 87 5.74 -18.25 -15.74
N ALA A 88 6.18 -17.23 -15.02
CA ALA A 88 7.41 -17.25 -14.22
C ALA A 88 7.24 -17.76 -12.77
N GLY A 89 6.34 -18.70 -12.54
CA GLY A 89 6.10 -19.28 -11.22
C GLY A 89 5.42 -18.27 -10.30
N ASN A 90 5.96 -18.07 -9.10
CA ASN A 90 5.34 -17.27 -8.03
C ASN A 90 3.95 -17.79 -7.62
N ASP A 91 3.65 -19.03 -7.95
CA ASP A 91 2.34 -19.66 -7.87
C ASP A 91 2.22 -20.70 -6.74
N ALA A 92 3.33 -20.99 -6.05
CA ALA A 92 3.38 -21.90 -4.92
C ALA A 92 4.03 -21.23 -3.70
N LEU A 93 3.62 -21.66 -2.51
CA LEU A 93 4.09 -21.13 -1.24
C LEU A 93 5.60 -21.37 -1.06
N ALA A 94 6.38 -20.30 -1.13
CA ALA A 94 7.84 -20.37 -0.98
C ALA A 94 8.32 -20.28 0.47
N SER A 95 7.61 -19.53 1.33
CA SER A 95 8.04 -19.26 2.70
C SER A 95 6.91 -18.84 3.63
N HIS A 96 7.07 -19.12 4.93
CA HIS A 96 6.24 -18.56 6.01
C HIS A 96 6.56 -17.09 6.30
N SER A 97 7.71 -16.58 5.86
CA SER A 97 8.13 -15.19 6.07
C SER A 97 7.69 -14.31 4.90
N SER A 98 6.91 -13.27 5.21
CA SER A 98 6.51 -12.24 4.23
C SER A 98 7.72 -11.58 3.57
N ILE A 99 8.82 -11.36 4.31
CA ILE A 99 10.06 -10.80 3.76
C ILE A 99 10.65 -11.74 2.70
N ARG A 100 10.78 -13.04 3.01
CA ARG A 100 11.41 -14.01 2.11
C ARG A 100 10.57 -14.26 0.86
N LYS A 101 9.24 -14.44 0.99
CA LYS A 101 8.35 -14.64 -0.17
C LYS A 101 8.36 -13.41 -1.11
N SER A 102 8.43 -12.20 -0.52
CA SER A 102 8.49 -10.94 -1.29
C SER A 102 9.84 -10.76 -1.97
N ALA A 103 10.95 -11.05 -1.29
CA ALA A 103 12.29 -11.00 -1.89
C ALA A 103 12.43 -11.96 -3.08
N LYS A 104 11.80 -13.14 -3.00
CA LYS A 104 11.70 -14.07 -4.14
C LYS A 104 10.90 -13.45 -5.28
N LEU A 105 9.71 -12.93 -5.01
CA LEU A 105 8.84 -12.29 -6.00
C LEU A 105 9.56 -11.17 -6.76
N MET A 106 10.35 -10.34 -6.06
CA MET A 106 11.05 -9.19 -6.66
C MET A 106 11.91 -9.56 -7.88
N LEU A 107 12.37 -10.81 -7.97
CA LEU A 107 13.20 -11.27 -9.08
C LEU A 107 12.45 -11.36 -10.41
N GLN A 108 11.13 -11.57 -10.39
CA GLN A 108 10.28 -11.54 -11.59
C GLN A 108 9.42 -10.27 -11.66
N PHE A 109 9.06 -9.69 -10.51
CA PHE A 109 8.25 -8.47 -10.44
C PHE A 109 8.98 -7.27 -11.02
N ILE A 110 10.22 -7.00 -10.59
CA ILE A 110 10.96 -5.79 -11.01
C ILE A 110 11.30 -5.80 -12.51
N PRO A 111 11.87 -6.88 -13.09
CA PRO A 111 12.17 -6.89 -14.53
C PRO A 111 10.94 -7.14 -15.42
N GLY A 112 9.86 -7.69 -14.87
CA GLY A 112 8.72 -8.21 -15.62
C GLY A 112 8.99 -9.60 -16.23
N ALA A 113 7.90 -10.28 -16.59
CA ALA A 113 7.86 -11.51 -17.39
C ALA A 113 6.53 -11.53 -18.16
N ASP A 114 6.37 -12.41 -19.17
CA ASP A 114 5.10 -12.52 -19.90
C ASP A 114 3.93 -12.77 -18.95
N PHE A 115 4.15 -13.61 -17.92
CA PHE A 115 3.33 -13.65 -16.72
C PHE A 115 4.22 -13.65 -15.48
N ILE A 116 4.22 -12.54 -14.72
CA ILE A 116 4.97 -12.40 -13.45
C ILE A 116 4.58 -13.51 -12.46
N PHE A 117 3.29 -13.82 -12.43
CA PHE A 117 2.72 -14.97 -11.74
C PHE A 117 2.11 -15.93 -12.75
N SER A 118 2.48 -17.20 -12.70
CA SER A 118 1.75 -18.27 -13.38
C SER A 118 0.55 -18.78 -12.57
N GLY A 119 0.25 -18.14 -11.43
CA GLY A 119 -0.82 -18.55 -10.52
C GLY A 119 -0.86 -17.69 -9.27
N TYR A 120 -1.05 -16.37 -9.41
CA TYR A 120 -1.40 -15.52 -8.27
C TYR A 120 -2.73 -16.05 -7.73
N SER A 121 -2.80 -16.44 -6.46
CA SER A 121 -4.03 -17.03 -5.91
C SER A 121 -5.11 -15.96 -5.75
N ALA A 122 -6.17 -16.04 -6.56
CA ALA A 122 -7.31 -15.11 -6.47
C ALA A 122 -8.31 -15.46 -5.35
N VAL A 123 -7.97 -16.44 -4.53
CA VAL A 123 -8.68 -16.92 -3.33
C VAL A 123 -7.68 -17.00 -2.18
N PRO A 124 -8.10 -16.94 -0.91
CA PRO A 124 -7.20 -17.11 0.22
C PRO A 124 -6.51 -18.47 0.17
N LYS A 125 -5.30 -18.54 0.73
CA LYS A 125 -4.44 -19.74 0.70
C LYS A 125 -5.15 -21.05 1.01
N ARG A 126 -6.09 -21.05 1.97
CA ARG A 126 -6.84 -22.25 2.38
C ARG A 126 -7.69 -22.86 1.27
N ASP A 127 -8.18 -22.05 0.34
CA ASP A 127 -9.00 -22.52 -0.79
C ASP A 127 -8.17 -22.82 -2.02
N ASN A 128 -6.87 -22.51 -1.99
CA ASN A 128 -5.98 -22.79 -3.10
C ASN A 128 -5.63 -24.29 -3.12
N LEU A 129 -6.18 -25.01 -4.11
CA LEU A 129 -5.99 -26.45 -4.29
C LEU A 129 -4.59 -26.85 -4.83
N PHE A 130 -3.68 -25.89 -5.02
CA PHE A 130 -2.31 -26.12 -5.50
C PHE A 130 -1.25 -25.96 -4.39
N GLY A 131 -1.65 -26.05 -3.12
CA GLY A 131 -0.75 -25.96 -1.97
C GLY A 131 -0.46 -24.52 -1.51
N GLY A 132 -1.33 -23.57 -1.89
CA GLY A 132 -1.20 -22.17 -1.54
C GLY A 132 -0.34 -21.38 -2.52
N GLY A 133 -0.85 -20.25 -3.01
CA GLY A 133 -0.06 -19.32 -3.83
C GLY A 133 1.10 -18.70 -3.04
N ASN A 134 2.15 -18.25 -3.74
CA ASN A 134 3.18 -17.43 -3.10
C ASN A 134 2.58 -16.11 -2.58
N PHE A 135 1.65 -15.56 -3.35
CA PHE A 135 0.76 -14.47 -2.97
C PHE A 135 -0.69 -14.91 -3.18
N ASP A 136 -1.59 -14.38 -2.35
CA ASP A 136 -3.01 -14.69 -2.42
C ASP A 136 -3.93 -13.47 -2.29
N ALA A 137 -5.24 -13.71 -2.18
CA ALA A 137 -6.24 -12.66 -2.13
C ALA A 137 -6.06 -11.68 -0.96
N GLU A 138 -5.37 -12.08 0.11
CA GLU A 138 -5.08 -11.19 1.24
C GLU A 138 -3.93 -10.23 0.93
N ASP A 139 -3.09 -10.55 -0.07
CA ASP A 139 -1.95 -9.73 -0.48
C ASP A 139 -2.29 -8.72 -1.61
N PHE A 140 -3.54 -8.67 -2.10
CA PHE A 140 -3.90 -7.82 -3.26
C PHE A 140 -3.61 -6.33 -3.05
N ASP A 141 -3.86 -5.81 -1.85
CA ASP A 141 -3.60 -4.41 -1.53
C ASP A 141 -2.09 -4.13 -1.48
N ASP A 142 -1.32 -4.98 -0.80
CA ASP A 142 0.14 -4.89 -0.77
C ASP A 142 0.73 -4.96 -2.19
N TYR A 143 0.24 -5.84 -3.05
CA TYR A 143 0.72 -5.97 -4.42
C TYR A 143 0.42 -4.71 -5.26
N ASN A 144 -0.72 -4.07 -5.07
CA ASN A 144 -1.03 -2.79 -5.69
C ASN A 144 -0.16 -1.64 -5.14
N VAL A 145 0.12 -1.63 -3.83
CA VAL A 145 1.06 -0.67 -3.22
C VAL A 145 2.47 -0.85 -3.77
N LEU A 146 2.95 -2.08 -3.92
CA LEU A 146 4.27 -2.37 -4.50
C LEU A 146 4.41 -1.84 -5.93
N GLN A 147 3.38 -2.01 -6.76
CA GLN A 147 3.35 -1.45 -8.12
C GLN A 147 3.49 0.07 -8.10
N ARG A 148 2.71 0.75 -7.26
CA ARG A 148 2.74 2.20 -7.10
C ARG A 148 4.08 2.70 -6.59
N ASP A 149 4.62 2.08 -5.55
CA ASP A 149 5.83 2.56 -4.86
C ASP A 149 7.09 2.35 -5.70
N MET A 150 7.15 1.24 -6.45
CA MET A 150 8.31 0.90 -7.30
C MET A 150 8.18 1.44 -8.73
N LEU A 151 7.02 1.99 -9.11
CA LEU A 151 6.69 2.38 -10.49
C LEU A 151 6.87 1.20 -11.47
N VAL A 152 6.39 0.03 -11.05
CA VAL A 152 6.46 -1.23 -11.79
C VAL A 152 5.05 -1.68 -12.13
N ASP A 153 4.83 -2.10 -13.37
CA ASP A 153 3.57 -2.73 -13.77
C ASP A 153 3.58 -4.21 -13.39
N GLY A 154 2.78 -4.56 -12.38
CA GLY A 154 2.59 -5.94 -11.92
C GLY A 154 1.44 -6.68 -12.60
N GLY A 155 0.78 -6.06 -13.59
CA GLY A 155 -0.33 -6.66 -14.33
C GLY A 155 -1.66 -6.72 -13.57
N THR A 156 -1.78 -6.04 -12.42
CA THR A 156 -3.05 -5.96 -11.67
C THR A 156 -3.46 -4.50 -11.42
N ARG A 157 -4.62 -4.28 -10.83
CA ARG A 157 -5.11 -2.94 -10.50
C ARG A 157 -5.92 -2.96 -9.22
N SER A 158 -5.99 -1.80 -8.57
CA SER A 158 -6.90 -1.58 -7.46
C SER A 158 -8.34 -1.48 -7.97
N ILE A 159 -9.29 -2.08 -7.25
CA ILE A 159 -10.73 -1.96 -7.52
C ILE A 159 -11.46 -1.57 -6.23
N THR A 160 -12.65 -0.98 -6.35
CA THR A 160 -13.50 -0.73 -5.20
C THR A 160 -14.25 -2.00 -4.80
N GLU A 161 -14.68 -2.05 -3.53
CA GLU A 161 -15.56 -3.11 -3.03
C GLU A 161 -16.86 -3.19 -3.85
N GLU A 162 -17.48 -2.04 -4.16
CA GLU A 162 -18.69 -1.99 -5.00
C GLU A 162 -18.49 -2.67 -6.36
N ALA A 163 -17.37 -2.40 -7.03
CA ALA A 163 -17.05 -3.01 -8.31
C ALA A 163 -16.82 -4.53 -8.18
N ALA A 164 -16.14 -4.97 -7.11
CA ALA A 164 -15.93 -6.38 -6.81
C ALA A 164 -17.26 -7.12 -6.55
N LEU A 165 -18.15 -6.55 -5.73
CA LEU A 165 -19.45 -7.12 -5.43
C LEU A 165 -20.34 -7.19 -6.68
N ALA A 166 -20.30 -6.17 -7.54
CA ALA A 166 -21.08 -6.14 -8.77
C ALA A 166 -20.65 -7.26 -9.75
N VAL A 167 -19.36 -7.41 -10.01
CA VAL A 167 -18.87 -8.45 -10.94
C VAL A 167 -19.08 -9.86 -10.38
N ARG A 168 -18.92 -10.06 -9.07
CA ARG A 168 -19.20 -11.35 -8.43
C ARG A 168 -20.67 -11.72 -8.51
N ARG A 169 -21.58 -10.76 -8.34
CA ARG A 169 -23.02 -10.98 -8.47
C ARG A 169 -23.41 -11.37 -9.89
N GLU A 170 -22.92 -10.64 -10.89
CA GLU A 170 -23.16 -10.99 -12.28
C GLU A 170 -22.64 -12.41 -12.59
N ALA A 171 -21.44 -12.75 -12.13
CA ALA A 171 -20.85 -14.07 -12.33
C ALA A 171 -21.66 -15.19 -11.64
N ALA A 172 -22.06 -14.99 -10.38
CA ALA A 172 -22.84 -15.96 -9.60
C ALA A 172 -24.24 -16.21 -10.22
N GLN A 173 -24.89 -15.15 -10.70
CA GLN A 173 -26.18 -15.28 -11.41
C GLN A 173 -26.02 -15.92 -12.79
N ALA A 174 -24.92 -15.62 -13.51
CA ALA A 174 -24.64 -16.23 -14.80
C ALA A 174 -24.40 -17.75 -14.67
N ILE A 175 -23.62 -18.20 -13.69
CA ILE A 175 -23.40 -19.63 -13.47
C ILE A 175 -24.67 -20.33 -12.96
N GLN A 176 -25.46 -19.67 -12.10
CA GLN A 176 -26.79 -20.16 -11.70
C GLN A 176 -27.69 -20.40 -12.92
N ALA A 177 -27.75 -19.43 -13.84
CA ALA A 177 -28.52 -19.54 -15.07
C ALA A 177 -28.06 -20.71 -15.96
N VAL A 178 -26.75 -20.94 -16.07
CA VAL A 178 -26.19 -22.09 -16.79
C VAL A 178 -26.62 -23.41 -16.15
N TYR A 179 -26.50 -23.53 -14.83
CA TYR A 179 -26.84 -24.75 -14.11
C TYR A 179 -28.31 -25.12 -14.28
N ASP A 180 -29.21 -24.14 -14.17
CA ASP A 180 -30.65 -24.35 -14.34
C ASP A 180 -30.99 -24.78 -15.79
N GLU A 181 -30.43 -24.10 -16.79
CA GLU A 181 -30.66 -24.41 -18.21
C GLU A 181 -30.10 -25.76 -18.67
N LEU A 182 -28.99 -26.22 -18.07
CA LEU A 182 -28.38 -27.51 -18.40
C LEU A 182 -28.90 -28.66 -17.53
N GLY A 183 -29.80 -28.38 -16.58
CA GLY A 183 -30.36 -29.40 -15.70
C GLY A 183 -29.34 -29.97 -14.70
N PHE A 184 -28.40 -29.13 -14.24
CA PHE A 184 -27.45 -29.45 -13.19
C PHE A 184 -28.08 -29.23 -11.80
N PRO A 185 -27.49 -29.77 -10.71
CA PRO A 185 -28.01 -29.56 -9.36
C PRO A 185 -28.11 -28.06 -9.05
N PRO A 186 -29.26 -27.55 -8.60
CA PRO A 186 -29.54 -26.12 -8.60
C PRO A 186 -28.52 -25.32 -7.79
N ILE A 187 -28.18 -24.12 -8.27
CA ILE A 187 -27.50 -23.08 -7.48
C ILE A 187 -28.59 -22.17 -6.92
N THR A 188 -28.73 -22.15 -5.61
CA THR A 188 -29.78 -21.38 -4.92
C THR A 188 -29.43 -19.88 -4.86
N ASN A 189 -30.43 -19.03 -4.61
CA ASN A 189 -30.18 -17.61 -4.36
C ASN A 189 -29.33 -17.38 -3.10
N VAL A 190 -29.41 -18.29 -2.12
CA VAL A 190 -28.55 -18.24 -0.92
C VAL A 190 -27.09 -18.43 -1.29
N GLU A 191 -26.79 -19.37 -2.20
CA GLU A 191 -25.42 -19.56 -2.70
C GLU A 191 -24.95 -18.37 -3.55
N VAL A 192 -25.84 -17.77 -4.35
CA VAL A 192 -25.53 -16.55 -5.11
C VAL A 192 -25.16 -15.41 -4.16
N ASP A 193 -26.00 -15.12 -3.16
CA ASP A 193 -25.76 -14.04 -2.21
C ASP A 193 -24.49 -14.28 -1.39
N ALA A 194 -24.23 -15.53 -0.96
CA ALA A 194 -23.00 -15.92 -0.29
C ALA A 194 -21.77 -15.70 -1.19
N ALA A 195 -21.80 -16.19 -2.44
CA ALA A 195 -20.70 -16.03 -3.39
C ALA A 195 -20.36 -14.57 -3.66
N VAL A 196 -21.31 -13.65 -3.55
CA VAL A 196 -21.05 -12.22 -3.78
C VAL A 196 -20.08 -11.64 -2.73
N VAL A 197 -20.26 -11.99 -1.45
CA VAL A 197 -19.51 -11.40 -0.33
C VAL A 197 -18.45 -12.34 0.27
N ALA A 198 -18.48 -13.63 -0.09
CA ALA A 198 -17.59 -14.64 0.44
C ALA A 198 -16.11 -14.28 0.22
N HIS A 199 -15.34 -14.40 1.29
CA HIS A 199 -13.88 -14.35 1.22
C HIS A 199 -13.31 -15.73 0.93
N SER A 200 -13.90 -16.78 1.50
CA SER A 200 -13.46 -18.17 1.36
C SER A 200 -14.62 -19.16 1.18
N SER A 201 -14.29 -20.43 0.94
CA SER A 201 -15.27 -21.53 0.86
C SER A 201 -16.02 -21.76 2.18
N GLU A 202 -15.49 -21.33 3.32
CA GLU A 202 -16.18 -21.39 4.62
C GLU A 202 -17.41 -20.46 4.68
N ASP A 203 -17.43 -19.42 3.84
CA ASP A 203 -18.56 -18.49 3.74
C ASP A 203 -19.65 -19.01 2.78
N MET A 204 -19.43 -20.17 2.15
CA MET A 204 -20.33 -20.76 1.15
C MET A 204 -21.20 -21.87 1.74
N PRO A 205 -22.49 -21.94 1.36
CA PRO A 205 -23.33 -23.10 1.70
C PRO A 205 -22.76 -24.41 1.15
N VAL A 206 -22.89 -25.49 1.92
CA VAL A 206 -22.47 -26.82 1.49
C VAL A 206 -23.37 -27.32 0.37
N ARG A 207 -22.76 -27.80 -0.72
CA ARG A 207 -23.45 -28.45 -1.83
C ARG A 207 -23.43 -29.97 -1.72
N ASP A 208 -24.38 -30.62 -2.39
CA ASP A 208 -24.35 -32.08 -2.56
C ASP A 208 -23.30 -32.45 -3.62
N VAL A 209 -22.09 -32.73 -3.14
CA VAL A 209 -20.94 -33.10 -3.97
C VAL A 209 -21.23 -34.35 -4.81
N VAL A 210 -22.02 -35.30 -4.30
CA VAL A 210 -22.32 -36.53 -5.05
C VAL A 210 -23.21 -36.20 -6.24
N ALA A 211 -24.25 -35.38 -6.05
CA ALA A 211 -25.12 -34.94 -7.13
C ALA A 211 -24.34 -34.11 -8.17
N ASP A 212 -23.43 -33.23 -7.73
CA ASP A 212 -22.58 -32.44 -8.62
C ASP A 212 -21.63 -33.32 -9.45
N LEU A 213 -21.00 -34.32 -8.84
CA LEU A 213 -20.14 -35.28 -9.54
C LEU A 213 -20.92 -36.11 -10.57
N GLN A 214 -22.11 -36.59 -10.20
CA GLN A 214 -22.98 -37.30 -11.15
C GLN A 214 -23.42 -36.42 -12.33
N ALA A 215 -23.64 -35.13 -12.10
CA ALA A 215 -23.97 -34.19 -13.17
C ALA A 215 -22.75 -33.91 -14.07
N ALA A 216 -21.57 -33.79 -13.48
CA ALA A 216 -20.31 -33.64 -14.23
C ALA A 216 -20.04 -34.87 -15.11
N ASP A 217 -20.23 -36.09 -14.60
CA ASP A 217 -20.08 -37.33 -15.37
C ASP A 217 -21.07 -37.35 -16.56
N ARG A 218 -22.35 -37.04 -16.31
CA ARG A 218 -23.36 -36.95 -17.39
C ARG A 218 -23.01 -35.91 -18.44
N PHE A 219 -22.43 -34.77 -18.04
CA PHE A 219 -22.00 -33.74 -18.98
C PHE A 219 -20.82 -34.22 -19.83
N LEU A 220 -19.84 -34.90 -19.24
CA LEU A 220 -18.68 -35.46 -19.95
C LEU A 220 -19.06 -36.58 -20.92
N ASP A 221 -20.03 -37.42 -20.55
CA ASP A 221 -20.56 -38.49 -21.41
C ASP A 221 -21.56 -37.99 -22.47
N GLY A 222 -22.04 -36.76 -22.33
CA GLY A 222 -23.06 -36.15 -23.18
C GLY A 222 -22.53 -35.48 -24.45
N ASP A 223 -23.43 -34.87 -25.20
CA ASP A 223 -23.15 -34.07 -26.41
C ASP A 223 -23.09 -32.55 -26.13
N GLN A 224 -23.34 -32.15 -24.88
CA GLN A 224 -23.31 -30.75 -24.47
C GLN A 224 -21.88 -30.21 -24.51
N THR A 225 -21.73 -28.98 -25.00
CA THR A 225 -20.42 -28.33 -25.13
C THR A 225 -20.49 -26.89 -24.63
N VAL A 226 -19.40 -26.13 -24.77
CA VAL A 226 -19.40 -24.68 -24.53
C VAL A 226 -20.48 -23.93 -25.33
N LEU A 227 -20.92 -24.46 -26.48
CA LEU A 227 -22.02 -23.88 -27.25
C LEU A 227 -23.36 -24.01 -26.52
N SER A 228 -23.57 -25.12 -25.79
CA SER A 228 -24.74 -25.31 -24.95
C SER A 228 -24.75 -24.30 -23.79
N VAL A 229 -23.59 -24.05 -23.19
CA VAL A 229 -23.40 -23.02 -22.13
C VAL A 229 -23.68 -21.62 -22.67
N ALA A 230 -23.12 -21.25 -23.83
CA ALA A 230 -23.38 -19.94 -24.44
C ALA A 230 -24.87 -19.77 -24.81
N ALA A 231 -25.52 -20.82 -25.31
CA ALA A 231 -26.96 -20.79 -25.60
C ALA A 231 -27.81 -20.63 -24.33
N ALA A 232 -27.45 -21.30 -23.24
CA ALA A 232 -28.08 -21.17 -21.92
C ALA A 232 -27.99 -19.72 -21.40
N LEU A 233 -26.78 -19.15 -21.39
CA LEU A 233 -26.56 -17.76 -20.99
C LEU A 233 -27.41 -16.78 -21.80
N ARG A 234 -27.43 -16.93 -23.14
CA ARG A 234 -28.23 -16.08 -24.01
C ARG A 234 -29.73 -16.18 -23.72
N ARG A 235 -30.26 -17.40 -23.53
CA ARG A 235 -31.70 -17.60 -23.19
C ARG A 235 -32.08 -16.94 -21.87
N ARG A 236 -31.13 -16.78 -20.96
CA ARG A 236 -31.31 -16.14 -19.64
C ARG A 236 -30.93 -14.66 -19.62
N GLY A 237 -30.66 -14.05 -20.77
CA GLY A 237 -30.37 -12.62 -20.89
C GLY A 237 -28.90 -12.23 -20.65
N PHE A 238 -28.00 -13.18 -20.44
CA PHE A 238 -26.55 -12.93 -20.32
C PHE A 238 -25.88 -12.87 -21.70
N GLU A 239 -26.41 -12.05 -22.60
CA GLU A 239 -25.97 -11.99 -24.01
C GLU A 239 -24.49 -11.63 -24.16
N ARG A 240 -24.01 -10.69 -23.33
CA ARG A 240 -22.60 -10.28 -23.31
C ARG A 240 -21.67 -11.43 -22.95
N VAL A 241 -21.96 -12.14 -21.86
CA VAL A 241 -21.17 -13.29 -21.39
C VAL A 241 -21.22 -14.44 -22.41
N ALA A 242 -22.40 -14.70 -22.99
CA ALA A 242 -22.55 -15.67 -24.08
C ALA A 242 -21.69 -15.30 -25.31
N GLY A 243 -21.70 -14.02 -25.70
CA GLY A 243 -20.88 -13.50 -26.79
C GLY A 243 -19.39 -13.67 -26.53
N HIS A 244 -18.93 -13.40 -25.30
CA HIS A 244 -17.54 -13.61 -24.89
C HIS A 244 -17.12 -15.08 -25.00
N LEU A 245 -17.94 -16.03 -24.55
CA LEU A 245 -17.63 -17.47 -24.69
C LEU A 245 -17.56 -17.91 -26.16
N LEU A 246 -18.46 -17.41 -27.00
CA LEU A 246 -18.42 -17.67 -28.44
C LEU A 246 -17.17 -17.08 -29.08
N GLU A 247 -16.76 -15.88 -28.67
CA GLU A 247 -15.54 -15.25 -29.18
C GLU A 247 -14.30 -16.05 -28.80
N LEU A 248 -14.17 -16.50 -27.55
CA LEU A 248 -13.10 -17.43 -27.16
C LEU A 248 -13.07 -18.71 -27.99
N GLY A 249 -14.25 -19.21 -28.41
CA GLY A 249 -14.35 -20.31 -29.37
C GLY A 249 -13.83 -19.94 -30.77
N ARG A 250 -14.14 -18.74 -31.27
CA ARG A 250 -13.65 -18.21 -32.56
C ARG A 250 -12.13 -18.04 -32.56
N GLN A 251 -11.54 -17.63 -31.44
CA GLN A 251 -10.09 -17.51 -31.29
C GLN A 251 -9.37 -18.85 -31.50
N ARG A 252 -10.01 -19.98 -31.16
CA ARG A 252 -9.46 -21.32 -31.47
C ARG A 252 -9.40 -21.57 -32.98
N VAL A 253 -10.39 -21.09 -33.73
CA VAL A 253 -10.42 -21.24 -35.20
C VAL A 253 -9.41 -20.32 -35.87
N ALA A 254 -9.28 -19.08 -35.37
CA ALA A 254 -8.31 -18.11 -35.89
C ALA A 254 -6.86 -18.54 -35.65
N GLY A 255 -6.57 -19.06 -34.45
CA GLY A 255 -5.24 -19.57 -34.10
C GLY A 255 -4.20 -18.49 -33.77
N ASP A 256 -4.55 -17.20 -33.84
CA ASP A 256 -3.63 -16.11 -33.55
C ASP A 256 -3.07 -16.18 -32.12
N TYR A 257 -3.91 -16.56 -31.14
CA TYR A 257 -3.47 -16.71 -29.75
C TYR A 257 -2.59 -17.95 -29.48
N LEU A 258 -2.29 -18.77 -30.50
CA LEU A 258 -1.33 -19.87 -30.37
C LEU A 258 0.12 -19.36 -30.35
N GLN A 259 0.34 -18.09 -30.68
CA GLN A 259 1.65 -17.47 -30.76
C GLN A 259 2.26 -17.22 -29.35
N PRO A 260 3.59 -17.06 -29.27
CA PRO A 260 4.27 -16.78 -28.01
C PRO A 260 3.71 -15.56 -27.28
N ALA A 261 3.53 -15.67 -25.97
CA ALA A 261 3.05 -14.62 -25.06
C ALA A 261 1.63 -14.10 -25.37
N ALA A 262 0.88 -14.81 -26.21
CA ALA A 262 -0.44 -14.35 -26.60
C ALA A 262 -1.46 -14.30 -25.44
N ILE A 263 -2.06 -13.13 -25.24
CA ILE A 263 -3.21 -12.81 -24.40
C ILE A 263 -4.25 -12.02 -25.22
N PHE A 264 -5.37 -11.69 -24.60
CA PHE A 264 -6.43 -10.88 -25.22
C PHE A 264 -6.56 -9.52 -24.53
N ASP A 265 -6.77 -8.47 -25.30
CA ASP A 265 -7.28 -7.20 -24.78
C ASP A 265 -8.80 -7.28 -24.49
N ARG A 266 -9.39 -6.15 -24.07
CA ARG A 266 -10.82 -6.04 -23.73
C ARG A 266 -11.77 -6.36 -24.89
N ASP A 267 -11.29 -6.28 -26.13
CA ASP A 267 -12.07 -6.50 -27.35
C ASP A 267 -11.72 -7.86 -28.02
N PHE A 268 -11.06 -8.75 -27.29
CA PHE A 268 -10.57 -10.05 -27.79
C PHE A 268 -9.54 -9.96 -28.92
N LYS A 269 -8.85 -8.82 -29.06
CA LYS A 269 -7.70 -8.74 -29.97
C LYS A 269 -6.50 -9.37 -29.31
N VAL A 270 -5.79 -10.19 -30.07
CA VAL A 270 -4.58 -10.86 -29.60
C VAL A 270 -3.45 -9.84 -29.43
N GLN A 271 -2.83 -9.84 -28.26
CA GLN A 271 -1.55 -9.20 -27.97
C GLN A 271 -0.54 -10.30 -27.66
N SER A 272 0.61 -10.31 -28.33
CA SER A 272 1.58 -11.40 -28.30
C SER A 272 2.99 -10.90 -28.56
N GLY A 273 4.00 -11.73 -28.36
CA GLY A 273 5.39 -11.40 -28.68
C GLY A 273 5.66 -11.14 -30.17
N ILE A 274 4.68 -11.29 -31.06
CA ILE A 274 4.79 -10.97 -32.48
C ILE A 274 4.36 -9.52 -32.77
N ASN A 275 3.23 -9.09 -32.22
CA ASN A 275 2.66 -7.76 -32.49
C ASN A 275 2.87 -6.75 -31.36
N ASP A 276 3.36 -7.21 -30.21
CA ASP A 276 3.80 -6.43 -29.06
C ASP A 276 5.19 -6.93 -28.61
N ALA A 277 6.14 -6.93 -29.55
CA ALA A 277 7.47 -7.45 -29.31
C ALA A 277 8.25 -6.55 -28.34
N ASN A 278 8.84 -7.15 -27.30
CA ASN A 278 9.75 -6.45 -26.41
C ASN A 278 10.99 -5.95 -27.18
N ASP A 279 11.20 -4.64 -27.18
CA ASP A 279 12.25 -3.95 -27.93
C ASP A 279 13.32 -3.30 -27.01
N TYR A 280 13.46 -3.80 -25.78
CA TYR A 280 14.42 -3.26 -24.82
C TYR A 280 15.88 -3.27 -25.34
N GLY A 281 16.43 -2.06 -25.49
CA GLY A 281 17.82 -1.77 -25.84
C GLY A 281 18.57 -0.95 -24.78
N GLY A 282 18.03 -0.84 -23.55
CA GLY A 282 18.59 -0.04 -22.46
C GLY A 282 17.68 1.10 -21.98
N PRO A 283 18.16 1.97 -21.06
CA PRO A 283 17.36 3.08 -20.54
C PRO A 283 16.78 3.95 -21.66
N GLY A 284 15.46 4.17 -21.63
CA GLY A 284 14.74 4.96 -22.65
C GLY A 284 14.04 4.14 -23.74
N THR A 285 14.18 2.82 -23.72
CA THR A 285 13.56 1.87 -24.67
C THR A 285 12.76 0.80 -23.92
N GLY A 286 12.06 -0.10 -24.63
CA GLY A 286 11.27 -1.15 -24.00
C GLY A 286 9.94 -0.64 -23.42
N TYR A 287 9.25 -1.55 -22.73
CA TYR A 287 8.06 -1.21 -21.96
C TYR A 287 8.37 -0.14 -20.89
N ARG A 288 7.49 0.85 -20.77
CA ARG A 288 7.57 1.92 -19.78
C ARG A 288 6.19 2.20 -19.21
N LEU A 289 6.07 2.13 -17.89
CA LEU A 289 4.88 2.55 -17.18
C LEU A 289 4.63 4.05 -17.43
N SER A 290 3.57 4.37 -18.19
CA SER A 290 3.24 5.73 -18.60
C SER A 290 1.75 5.86 -18.95
N GLY A 291 1.28 7.12 -19.09
CA GLY A 291 -0.09 7.43 -19.49
C GLY A 291 -1.15 6.87 -18.53
N GLU A 292 -2.29 6.43 -19.08
CA GLU A 292 -3.43 5.93 -18.30
C GLU A 292 -3.05 4.79 -17.34
N ARG A 293 -2.12 3.91 -17.74
CA ARG A 293 -1.72 2.78 -16.89
C ARG A 293 -0.96 3.25 -15.64
N ALA A 294 -0.11 4.27 -15.77
CA ALA A 294 0.58 4.87 -14.63
C ALA A 294 -0.40 5.55 -13.66
N ASP A 295 -1.41 6.24 -14.21
CA ASP A 295 -2.46 6.88 -13.42
C ASP A 295 -3.33 5.83 -12.70
N GLU A 296 -3.67 4.72 -13.36
CA GLU A 296 -4.43 3.60 -12.77
C GLU A 296 -3.67 2.95 -11.61
N ILE A 297 -2.36 2.72 -11.75
CA ILE A 297 -1.52 2.17 -10.67
C ILE A 297 -1.38 3.16 -9.50
N ALA A 298 -1.28 4.46 -9.78
CA ALA A 298 -1.20 5.48 -8.74
C ALA A 298 -2.51 5.65 -7.94
N ALA A 299 -3.65 5.41 -8.59
CA ALA A 299 -5.00 5.59 -8.06
C ALA A 299 -5.48 4.41 -7.19
N LEU A 300 -4.77 4.09 -6.10
CA LEU A 300 -5.25 3.09 -5.13
C LEU A 300 -6.54 3.55 -4.46
N HIS A 301 -7.47 2.62 -4.21
CA HIS A 301 -8.77 2.95 -3.61
C HIS A 301 -8.68 3.60 -2.21
N GLN A 302 -7.56 3.44 -1.50
CA GLN A 302 -7.31 3.98 -0.16
C GLN A 302 -6.61 5.35 -0.16
N VAL A 303 -6.24 5.90 -1.33
CA VAL A 303 -5.54 7.18 -1.41
C VAL A 303 -6.42 8.30 -0.83
N ARG A 304 -5.84 9.10 0.07
CA ARG A 304 -6.47 10.28 0.65
C ARG A 304 -5.83 11.56 0.13
N SER A 305 -6.64 12.60 -0.06
CA SER A 305 -6.15 13.93 -0.36
C SER A 305 -5.30 14.48 0.79
N PRO A 306 -4.15 15.11 0.51
CA PRO A 306 -3.36 15.81 1.53
C PRO A 306 -4.18 16.87 2.31
N ARG A 307 -5.16 17.50 1.67
CA ARG A 307 -6.02 18.51 2.33
C ARG A 307 -6.89 17.87 3.41
N ASP A 308 -7.54 16.75 3.10
CA ASP A 308 -8.42 16.03 4.02
C ASP A 308 -7.65 15.41 5.19
N PHE A 309 -6.33 15.23 5.04
CA PHE A 309 -5.48 14.64 6.07
C PHE A 309 -5.19 15.59 7.25
N ILE A 310 -5.33 16.89 7.04
CA ILE A 310 -5.16 17.93 8.07
C ILE A 310 -6.41 18.77 8.31
N ALA A 311 -7.50 18.52 7.59
CA ALA A 311 -8.73 19.30 7.67
C ALA A 311 -9.28 19.37 9.11
N ASP A 312 -9.11 18.29 9.88
CA ASP A 312 -9.48 18.20 11.29
C ASP A 312 -8.62 19.06 12.25
N ARG A 313 -7.63 19.79 11.74
CA ARG A 313 -6.78 20.73 12.50
C ARG A 313 -6.91 22.17 12.04
N ILE A 314 -7.60 22.38 10.92
CA ILE A 314 -7.90 23.70 10.39
C ILE A 314 -9.16 24.20 11.10
N GLY A 315 -9.08 25.39 11.68
CA GLY A 315 -10.17 25.96 12.46
C GLY A 315 -10.35 27.45 12.23
N THR A 316 -11.30 28.03 12.97
CA THR A 316 -11.47 29.47 13.05
C THR A 316 -10.52 30.06 14.10
N PRO A 317 -10.02 31.29 13.91
CA PRO A 317 -9.19 31.95 14.91
C PRO A 317 -9.80 31.92 16.31
N LEU A 318 -8.94 31.73 17.32
CA LEU A 318 -9.35 31.68 18.72
C LEU A 318 -9.90 33.05 19.15
N HIS A 319 -11.11 33.06 19.72
CA HIS A 319 -11.79 34.27 20.14
C HIS A 319 -11.17 34.90 21.39
N ASN A 320 -10.53 34.09 22.23
CA ASN A 320 -9.85 34.48 23.46
C ASN A 320 -8.36 34.82 23.24
N LEU A 321 -7.87 34.90 22.00
CA LEU A 321 -6.47 35.23 21.70
C LEU A 321 -6.41 36.41 20.71
N ALA A 322 -6.09 37.61 21.21
CA ALA A 322 -6.13 38.86 20.44
C ALA A 322 -4.74 39.54 20.35
N PRO A 323 -4.39 40.18 19.23
CA PRO A 323 -3.13 40.92 19.12
C PRO A 323 -3.17 42.24 19.91
N LEU A 324 -2.11 42.54 20.66
CA LEU A 324 -1.92 43.80 21.39
C LEU A 324 -1.00 44.79 20.65
N GLY A 325 -0.23 44.32 19.67
CA GLY A 325 0.71 45.12 18.89
C GLY A 325 2.13 44.54 18.91
N ARG A 326 3.11 45.33 18.47
CA ARG A 326 4.52 44.87 18.39
C ARG A 326 5.06 44.51 19.78
N ALA A 327 5.56 43.29 19.93
CA ALA A 327 6.18 42.84 21.18
C ALA A 327 7.46 43.65 21.49
N GLN A 328 7.57 44.14 22.72
CA GLN A 328 8.74 44.84 23.24
C GLN A 328 9.58 43.92 24.14
N PRO A 329 10.89 44.18 24.29
CA PRO A 329 11.72 43.48 25.29
C PRO A 329 11.19 43.70 26.71
N GLY A 330 11.07 42.63 27.49
CA GLY A 330 10.64 42.67 28.89
C GLY A 330 11.73 43.18 29.83
N SER A 331 11.32 43.83 30.93
CA SER A 331 12.23 44.40 31.96
C SER A 331 12.17 43.69 33.31
N THR A 332 11.31 42.67 33.45
CA THR A 332 11.09 41.91 34.68
C THR A 332 11.38 40.43 34.48
N THR A 333 11.57 39.67 35.56
CA THR A 333 11.68 38.21 35.48
C THR A 333 10.35 37.62 35.01
N GLU A 334 10.29 37.21 33.74
CA GLU A 334 9.11 36.63 33.08
C GLU A 334 9.49 35.44 32.19
N VAL A 335 8.51 34.67 31.73
CA VAL A 335 8.69 33.66 30.66
C VAL A 335 7.93 34.11 29.42
N ILE A 336 8.56 34.05 28.24
CA ILE A 336 7.83 34.27 26.98
C ILE A 336 7.36 32.93 26.40
N VAL A 337 6.08 32.83 26.05
CA VAL A 337 5.53 31.74 25.23
C VAL A 337 5.50 32.22 23.78
N ALA A 338 6.51 31.84 23.01
CA ALA A 338 6.65 32.19 21.60
C ALA A 338 5.93 31.15 20.72
N VAL A 339 4.90 31.56 20.00
CA VAL A 339 4.10 30.69 19.14
C VAL A 339 4.37 30.95 17.65
N GLY A 340 4.21 29.92 16.82
CA GLY A 340 4.34 30.03 15.37
C GLY A 340 3.24 30.87 14.70
N PRO A 341 3.41 31.23 13.41
CA PRO A 341 2.53 32.17 12.72
C PRO A 341 1.08 31.69 12.64
N ALA A 342 0.85 30.40 12.40
CA ALA A 342 -0.50 29.82 12.29
C ALA A 342 -1.19 29.52 13.63
N PHE A 343 -0.47 29.61 14.74
CA PHE A 343 -0.97 29.17 16.04
C PHE A 343 -2.18 29.99 16.47
N GLY A 344 -3.30 29.32 16.74
CA GLY A 344 -4.53 29.94 17.24
C GLY A 344 -5.26 30.75 16.17
N THR A 345 -4.88 30.59 14.90
CA THR A 345 -5.50 31.24 13.75
C THR A 345 -6.02 30.17 12.79
N GLU A 346 -5.29 29.87 11.72
CA GLU A 346 -5.69 28.80 10.80
C GLU A 346 -5.54 27.40 11.40
N LEU A 347 -4.56 27.21 12.29
CA LEU A 347 -4.38 25.98 13.04
C LEU A 347 -4.77 26.22 14.49
N THR A 348 -5.72 25.43 14.99
CA THR A 348 -6.30 25.59 16.34
C THR A 348 -6.13 24.36 17.23
N GLN A 349 -5.61 23.27 16.66
CA GLN A 349 -5.33 22.03 17.37
C GLN A 349 -3.97 21.47 16.97
N THR A 350 -3.30 20.84 17.94
CA THR A 350 -2.05 20.12 17.73
C THR A 350 -2.24 18.85 16.92
N ILE A 351 -1.14 18.22 16.51
CA ILE A 351 -1.19 16.93 15.82
C ILE A 351 -1.92 15.85 16.65
N GLY A 352 -1.76 15.88 17.98
CA GLY A 352 -2.41 14.99 18.94
C GLY A 352 -3.88 15.34 19.23
N GLY A 353 -4.39 16.45 18.70
CA GLY A 353 -5.80 16.87 18.85
C GLY A 353 -6.08 17.76 20.06
N LEU A 354 -5.06 18.15 20.83
CA LEU A 354 -5.23 19.14 21.90
C LEU A 354 -5.48 20.53 21.32
N HIS A 355 -6.45 21.25 21.87
CA HIS A 355 -6.75 22.61 21.47
C HIS A 355 -5.65 23.58 21.94
N HIS A 356 -5.41 24.61 21.14
CA HIS A 356 -4.33 25.57 21.39
C HIS A 356 -4.57 26.46 22.61
N ASP A 357 -5.82 26.82 22.89
CA ASP A 357 -6.23 27.55 24.09
C ASP A 357 -6.00 26.71 25.36
N ASP A 358 -6.37 25.43 25.37
CA ASP A 358 -6.09 24.52 26.49
C ASP A 358 -4.58 24.41 26.75
N ILE A 359 -3.77 24.37 25.70
CA ILE A 359 -2.30 24.31 25.80
C ILE A 359 -1.73 25.60 26.38
N LEU A 360 -2.19 26.75 25.88
CA LEU A 360 -1.78 28.04 26.43
C LEU A 360 -2.15 28.13 27.91
N ALA A 361 -3.39 27.80 28.27
CA ALA A 361 -3.85 27.78 29.65
C ALA A 361 -2.99 26.86 30.53
N ALA A 362 -2.65 25.65 30.08
CA ALA A 362 -1.78 24.73 30.81
C ALA A 362 -0.38 25.30 31.02
N ILE A 363 0.27 25.84 29.98
CA ILE A 363 1.60 26.44 30.09
C ILE A 363 1.59 27.63 31.06
N LEU A 364 0.63 28.54 30.90
CA LEU A 364 0.49 29.72 31.75
C LEU A 364 0.21 29.35 33.21
N THR A 365 -0.64 28.36 33.46
CA THR A 365 -0.90 27.80 34.80
C THR A 365 0.38 27.26 35.42
N GLY A 366 1.20 26.54 34.64
CA GLY A 366 2.50 26.05 35.09
C GLY A 366 3.46 27.17 35.49
N VAL A 367 3.51 28.25 34.71
CA VAL A 367 4.34 29.42 35.05
C VAL A 367 3.82 30.14 36.30
N ALA A 368 2.50 30.34 36.39
CA ALA A 368 1.86 31.03 37.51
C ALA A 368 1.98 30.27 38.84
N ARG A 369 1.90 28.92 38.83
CA ARG A 369 2.14 28.07 40.02
C ARG A 369 3.53 28.21 40.62
N GLU A 370 4.47 28.65 39.80
CA GLU A 370 5.83 28.92 40.23
C GLU A 370 6.01 30.41 40.59
N GLY A 371 4.96 31.23 40.59
CA GLY A 371 5.00 32.63 41.02
C GLY A 371 5.61 33.61 40.02
N LEU A 372 5.67 33.24 38.73
CA LEU A 372 6.10 34.14 37.65
C LEU A 372 4.94 34.49 36.71
N THR A 373 5.14 35.55 35.93
CA THR A 373 4.24 35.93 34.84
C THR A 373 4.75 35.42 33.50
N ALA A 374 3.83 35.11 32.60
CA ALA A 374 4.15 34.75 31.21
C ALA A 374 3.50 35.71 30.22
N ARG A 375 4.21 35.94 29.11
CA ARG A 375 3.78 36.79 27.99
C ARG A 375 3.75 35.98 26.70
N ILE A 376 2.70 36.12 25.91
CA ILE A 376 2.56 35.37 24.66
C ILE A 376 3.01 36.24 23.50
N VAL A 377 3.88 35.69 22.65
CA VAL A 377 4.40 36.38 21.48
C VAL A 377 4.21 35.50 20.25
N LYS A 378 3.55 36.02 19.21
CA LYS A 378 3.49 35.39 17.89
C LYS A 378 4.69 35.80 17.06
N VAL A 379 5.45 34.81 16.61
CA VAL A 379 6.59 34.99 15.70
C VAL A 379 6.12 34.75 14.27
N HIS A 380 6.25 35.78 13.44
CA HIS A 380 5.73 35.76 12.06
C HIS A 380 6.77 35.39 11.01
N HIS A 381 8.05 35.72 11.25
CA HIS A 381 9.10 35.62 10.24
C HIS A 381 9.72 34.21 10.12
N SER A 382 9.24 33.22 10.87
CA SER A 382 9.69 31.83 10.78
C SER A 382 8.65 30.87 11.37
N SER A 383 8.52 29.69 10.76
CA SER A 383 7.79 28.54 11.34
C SER A 383 8.73 27.55 12.03
N ASP A 384 10.06 27.71 11.93
CA ASP A 384 11.03 26.83 12.59
C ASP A 384 11.01 27.01 14.11
N LEU A 385 10.83 25.92 14.85
CA LEU A 385 10.68 25.95 16.31
C LEU A 385 11.86 26.60 17.02
N ALA A 386 13.08 26.32 16.55
CA ALA A 386 14.29 26.89 17.14
C ALA A 386 14.36 28.40 16.91
N ALA A 387 14.03 28.89 15.71
CA ALA A 387 13.90 30.32 15.43
C ALA A 387 12.79 31.00 16.24
N ILE A 388 11.61 30.38 16.36
CA ILE A 388 10.48 30.88 17.15
C ILE A 388 10.90 31.06 18.62
N SER A 389 11.48 30.03 19.22
CA SER A 389 11.93 30.05 20.61
C SER A 389 13.07 31.05 20.85
N HIS A 390 14.00 31.17 19.90
CA HIS A 390 15.10 32.11 19.98
C HIS A 390 14.59 33.56 19.98
N ALA A 391 13.69 33.91 19.04
CA ALA A 391 13.06 35.23 19.01
C ALA A 391 12.32 35.56 20.31
N GLY A 392 11.64 34.58 20.90
CA GLY A 392 11.04 34.72 22.24
C GLY A 392 12.07 34.98 23.34
N SER A 393 13.18 34.27 23.34
CA SER A 393 14.23 34.42 24.37
C SER A 393 14.93 35.78 24.32
N GLU A 394 15.07 36.36 23.12
CA GLU A 394 15.60 37.72 22.93
C GLU A 394 14.66 38.80 23.45
N LEU A 395 13.34 38.52 23.49
CA LEU A 395 12.34 39.44 24.04
C LEU A 395 12.09 39.25 25.54
N SER A 396 12.40 38.08 26.10
CA SER A 396 12.06 37.72 27.49
C SER A 396 12.91 38.47 28.52
N GLY A 397 12.32 39.06 29.55
CA GLY A 397 13.08 39.75 30.60
C GLY A 397 14.00 38.83 31.42
N SER A 398 13.67 37.54 31.56
CA SER A 398 14.57 36.52 32.16
C SER A 398 15.53 35.89 31.15
N GLY A 399 15.31 36.12 29.86
CA GLY A 399 15.97 35.40 28.77
C GLY A 399 15.44 33.98 28.54
N ILE A 400 14.43 33.51 29.26
CA ILE A 400 13.80 32.19 29.05
C ILE A 400 12.54 32.33 28.19
N ALA A 401 12.42 31.44 27.20
CA ALA A 401 11.23 31.34 26.38
C ALA A 401 10.84 29.89 26.09
N ILE A 402 9.54 29.64 26.01
CA ILE A 402 8.96 28.41 25.49
C ILE A 402 8.61 28.66 24.02
N GLY A 403 9.24 27.95 23.09
CA GLY A 403 8.80 27.94 21.70
C GLY A 403 7.75 26.86 21.48
N LEU A 404 6.70 27.17 20.72
CA LEU A 404 5.59 26.27 20.44
C LEU A 404 5.14 26.39 18.98
N GLN A 405 5.23 25.29 18.22
CA GLN A 405 4.62 25.18 16.89
C GLN A 405 3.14 24.83 16.99
N SER A 406 2.35 25.18 15.97
CA SER A 406 0.93 24.80 15.89
C SER A 406 0.70 23.29 15.98
N ARG A 407 1.59 22.49 15.41
CA ARG A 407 1.50 21.02 15.54
C ARG A 407 1.82 20.48 16.95
N GLY A 408 2.19 21.36 17.90
CA GLY A 408 2.44 21.07 19.31
C GLY A 408 3.91 20.85 19.69
N THR A 409 4.84 20.80 18.74
CA THR A 409 6.27 20.58 19.06
C THR A 409 6.78 21.76 19.88
N THR A 410 7.47 21.48 20.98
CA THR A 410 7.78 22.48 22.00
C THR A 410 9.25 22.44 22.41
N ILE A 411 9.81 23.57 22.82
CA ILE A 411 11.19 23.70 23.28
C ILE A 411 11.28 24.76 24.39
N ILE A 412 12.14 24.55 25.38
CA ILE A 412 12.53 25.59 26.34
C ILE A 412 13.90 26.13 25.91
N GLN A 413 13.96 27.43 25.62
CA GLN A 413 15.13 28.13 25.12
C GLN A 413 15.64 29.16 26.13
N ARG A 414 16.93 29.46 26.06
CA ARG A 414 17.59 30.53 26.84
C ARG A 414 18.42 31.44 25.95
N ARG A 415 18.32 32.75 26.20
CA ARG A 415 19.15 33.78 25.56
C ARG A 415 20.63 33.42 25.68
N GLY A 416 21.37 33.60 24.59
CA GLY A 416 22.80 33.30 24.51
C GLY A 416 23.14 31.83 24.25
N LEU A 417 22.16 30.91 24.24
CA LEU A 417 22.38 29.58 23.64
C LEU A 417 22.40 29.71 22.10
N ALA A 418 23.20 28.85 21.46
CA ALA A 418 23.13 28.71 20.00
C ALA A 418 21.71 28.33 19.58
N ARG A 419 21.24 28.82 18.42
CA ARG A 419 19.84 28.68 17.99
C ARG A 419 19.29 27.25 18.07
N LEU A 420 20.09 26.25 17.69
CA LEU A 420 19.69 24.83 17.70
C LEU A 420 19.94 24.11 19.03
N ASN A 421 20.57 24.76 20.01
CA ASN A 421 20.65 24.27 21.38
C ASN A 421 19.40 24.68 22.16
N ASN A 422 19.16 24.02 23.29
CA ASN A 422 18.01 24.25 24.15
C ASN A 422 18.30 23.79 25.57
N LEU A 423 17.41 24.16 26.50
CA LEU A 423 17.38 23.61 27.86
C LEU A 423 16.63 22.27 27.87
N GLU A 424 15.45 22.24 27.23
CA GLU A 424 14.64 21.03 27.07
C GLU A 424 13.97 21.03 25.69
N LEU A 425 13.82 19.86 25.08
CA LEU A 425 13.17 19.65 23.79
C LEU A 425 12.08 18.59 23.88
N PHE A 426 10.93 18.89 23.30
CA PHE A 426 9.76 18.01 23.23
C PHE A 426 9.47 17.66 21.76
N PRO A 427 10.25 16.73 21.16
CA PRO A 427 10.23 16.50 19.72
C PRO A 427 9.03 15.68 19.24
N GLN A 428 8.32 15.00 20.15
CA GLN A 428 7.20 14.11 19.84
C GLN A 428 5.88 14.71 20.33
N SER A 429 5.40 15.74 19.63
CA SER A 429 4.12 16.39 19.96
C SER A 429 2.87 15.50 19.98
N PRO A 430 2.78 14.36 19.25
CA PRO A 430 1.65 13.45 19.39
C PRO A 430 1.46 12.86 20.79
N SER A 431 2.52 12.81 21.60
CA SER A 431 2.52 12.22 22.95
C SER A 431 2.41 13.26 24.06
N LEU A 432 2.39 14.56 23.74
CA LEU A 432 2.30 15.62 24.74
C LEU A 432 0.86 15.73 25.25
N THR A 433 0.71 15.83 26.56
CA THR A 433 -0.57 16.02 27.26
C THR A 433 -0.63 17.42 27.88
N LEU A 434 -1.82 17.87 28.29
CA LEU A 434 -1.95 19.12 29.04
C LEU A 434 -1.09 19.13 30.32
N ALA A 435 -0.99 17.99 31.01
CA ALA A 435 -0.10 17.84 32.17
C ALA A 435 1.39 18.01 31.80
N THR A 436 1.78 17.55 30.60
CA THR A 436 3.12 17.77 30.06
C THR A 436 3.35 19.27 29.78
N TYR A 437 2.40 19.94 29.12
CA TYR A 437 2.48 21.37 28.85
C TYR A 437 2.53 22.23 30.12
N GLU A 438 1.78 21.87 31.16
CA GLU A 438 1.86 22.53 32.45
C GLU A 438 3.24 22.31 33.11
N ALA A 439 3.79 21.10 33.04
CA ALA A 439 5.14 20.82 33.53
C ALA A 439 6.22 21.62 32.78
N ILE A 440 6.07 21.81 31.46
CA ILE A 440 6.93 22.67 30.65
C ILE A 440 6.89 24.11 31.17
N GLY A 441 5.69 24.62 31.47
CA GLY A 441 5.50 25.93 32.09
C GLY A 441 6.24 26.07 33.43
N ARG A 442 6.08 25.08 34.32
CA ARG A 442 6.78 25.05 35.62
C ARG A 442 8.29 25.06 35.46
N ASN A 443 8.83 24.20 34.61
CA ASN A 443 10.29 24.13 34.39
C ASN A 443 10.84 25.42 33.78
N ALA A 444 10.15 26.02 32.80
CA ALA A 444 10.55 27.31 32.24
C ALA A 444 10.62 28.41 33.31
N ALA A 445 9.65 28.44 34.24
CA ALA A 445 9.65 29.39 35.34
C ALA A 445 10.81 29.17 36.33
N ARG A 446 11.10 27.91 36.67
CA ARG A 446 12.26 27.56 37.52
C ARG A 446 13.59 27.92 36.85
N TYR A 447 13.73 27.68 35.55
CA TYR A 447 14.88 28.14 34.78
C TYR A 447 15.02 29.66 34.79
N ALA A 448 13.92 30.41 34.72
CA ALA A 448 13.94 31.87 34.79
C ALA A 448 14.40 32.41 36.15
N ARG A 449 14.27 31.61 37.23
CA ARG A 449 14.82 31.91 38.56
C ARG A 449 16.23 31.36 38.80
N GLY A 450 16.81 30.64 37.84
CA GLY A 450 18.11 30.00 38.00
C GLY A 450 18.10 28.79 38.93
N GLU A 451 16.94 28.15 39.12
CA GLU A 451 16.79 26.97 39.97
C GLU A 451 17.18 25.69 39.25
N ALA A 452 17.57 24.67 40.02
CA ALA A 452 17.76 23.32 39.50
C ALA A 452 16.41 22.66 39.20
N VAL A 453 16.28 22.06 38.03
CA VAL A 453 15.05 21.37 37.60
C VAL A 453 15.31 19.91 37.29
N THR A 454 14.29 19.08 37.49
CA THR A 454 14.21 17.76 36.87
C THR A 454 13.57 17.94 35.49
N PRO A 455 14.23 17.59 34.38
CA PRO A 455 13.66 17.70 33.05
C PRO A 455 12.34 16.95 32.93
N VAL A 456 11.40 17.49 32.17
CA VAL A 456 10.09 16.87 31.96
C VAL A 456 10.29 15.57 31.15
N PRO A 457 9.76 14.42 31.61
CA PRO A 457 9.89 13.15 30.90
C PRO A 457 9.28 13.22 29.49
N VAL A 458 10.02 12.74 28.50
CA VAL A 458 9.56 12.63 27.10
C VAL A 458 9.16 11.19 26.82
N GLN A 459 7.91 10.98 26.40
CA GLN A 459 7.46 9.67 25.91
C GLN A 459 7.98 9.44 24.49
N VAL A 460 8.62 8.29 24.28
CA VAL A 460 9.14 7.87 22.97
C VAL A 460 8.21 6.84 22.35
N ASP A 461 7.57 7.21 21.24
CA ASP A 461 6.84 6.30 20.35
C ASP A 461 7.58 6.16 19.01
N ASN A 462 8.18 5.00 18.79
CA ASN A 462 8.95 4.71 17.57
C ASN A 462 8.05 4.58 16.32
N TRP A 463 6.74 4.41 16.48
CA TRP A 463 5.77 4.32 15.38
C TRP A 463 5.15 5.66 15.01
N ALA A 464 5.26 6.67 15.88
CA ALA A 464 4.68 7.99 15.66
C ALA A 464 5.16 8.61 14.33
N ARG A 465 6.45 8.46 14.00
CA ARG A 465 6.98 8.95 12.72
C ARG A 465 6.30 8.25 11.54
N LEU A 466 6.23 6.92 11.55
CA LEU A 466 5.62 6.17 10.46
C LEU A 466 4.15 6.57 10.25
N ARG A 467 3.38 6.69 11.34
CA ARG A 467 1.96 7.07 11.28
C ARG A 467 1.71 8.53 10.91
N LEU A 468 2.56 9.45 11.37
CA LEU A 468 2.21 10.88 11.41
C LEU A 468 3.17 11.77 10.62
N ILE A 469 4.23 11.26 9.98
CA ILE A 469 5.20 12.13 9.26
C ILE A 469 4.55 12.94 8.15
N VAL A 470 3.57 12.37 7.43
CA VAL A 470 2.81 13.08 6.41
C VAL A 470 1.96 14.20 7.04
N LYS A 471 1.23 13.91 8.13
CA LYS A 471 0.43 14.91 8.85
C LYS A 471 1.33 16.02 9.41
N THR A 472 2.46 15.64 9.98
CA THR A 472 3.50 16.53 10.52
C THR A 472 4.04 17.48 9.45
N THR A 473 4.27 16.97 8.24
CA THR A 473 4.78 17.74 7.10
C THR A 473 3.72 18.71 6.59
N LEU A 474 2.47 18.25 6.45
CA LEU A 474 1.37 19.07 5.95
C LEU A 474 0.98 20.18 6.93
N LEU A 475 0.91 19.89 8.23
CA LEU A 475 0.66 20.91 9.26
C LEU A 475 1.79 21.94 9.30
N HIS A 476 3.04 21.51 9.23
CA HIS A 476 4.17 22.44 9.23
C HIS A 476 4.21 23.29 7.96
N ARG A 477 3.96 22.69 6.79
CA ARG A 477 3.80 23.44 5.54
C ARG A 477 2.71 24.50 5.66
N ARG A 478 1.55 24.16 6.23
CA ARG A 478 0.47 25.12 6.42
C ARG A 478 0.88 26.28 7.33
N GLU A 479 1.64 25.99 8.38
CA GLU A 479 2.23 27.03 9.23
C GLU A 479 3.27 27.88 8.48
N THR A 480 4.11 27.28 7.64
CA THR A 480 5.08 27.98 6.79
C THR A 480 4.42 28.90 5.76
N GLU A 481 3.25 28.53 5.23
CA GLU A 481 2.47 29.36 4.29
C GLU A 481 2.02 30.70 4.90
N LEU A 482 2.04 30.85 6.23
CA LEU A 482 1.68 32.08 6.95
C LEU A 482 2.90 32.89 7.43
N ILE A 483 4.11 32.58 6.95
CA ILE A 483 5.28 33.39 7.28
C ILE A 483 5.15 34.78 6.67
N GLU A 484 5.32 35.80 7.52
CA GLU A 484 5.33 37.21 7.13
C GLU A 484 6.59 37.90 7.67
N HIS A 485 7.18 38.79 6.86
CA HIS A 485 8.36 39.57 7.24
C HIS A 485 7.99 40.75 8.15
N GLN A 486 7.52 40.43 9.36
CA GLN A 486 7.19 41.44 10.37
C GLN A 486 7.76 41.10 11.76
N PRO A 487 7.99 42.11 12.61
CA PRO A 487 8.39 41.90 13.99
C PRO A 487 7.36 41.05 14.76
N PRO A 488 7.78 40.31 15.81
CA PRO A 488 6.85 39.56 16.63
C PRO A 488 5.75 40.43 17.24
N THR A 489 4.55 39.87 17.37
CA THR A 489 3.36 40.54 17.93
C THR A 489 3.05 39.95 19.30
N GLU A 490 2.80 40.80 20.28
CA GLU A 490 2.33 40.39 21.60
C GLU A 490 0.84 40.06 21.55
N LEU A 491 0.44 38.99 22.22
CA LEU A 491 -0.93 38.51 22.25
C LEU A 491 -1.51 38.63 23.66
N PHE A 492 -2.73 39.12 23.76
CA PHE A 492 -3.60 38.99 24.92
C PHE A 492 -4.32 37.64 24.84
N PHE A 493 -4.29 36.88 25.92
CA PHE A 493 -5.07 35.65 26.07
C PHE A 493 -6.00 35.80 27.26
N ASP A 494 -7.31 35.69 27.02
CA ASP A 494 -8.34 35.78 28.06
C ASP A 494 -8.35 34.48 28.86
N TRP A 495 -7.65 34.51 29.99
CA TRP A 495 -7.41 33.38 30.88
C TRP A 495 -7.22 33.88 32.31
N GLU A 496 -7.91 33.27 33.26
CA GLU A 496 -7.70 33.49 34.69
C GLU A 496 -7.06 32.23 35.32
N PRO A 497 -5.98 32.39 36.11
CA PRO A 497 -5.36 31.27 36.81
C PRO A 497 -6.26 30.73 37.93
N ASP A 498 -6.56 29.42 37.90
CA ASP A 498 -7.00 28.64 39.07
C ASP A 498 -5.77 28.25 39.93
N VAL A 499 -5.09 29.25 40.51
CA VAL A 499 -3.79 29.07 41.19
C VAL A 499 -3.80 29.64 42.60
#